data_AF-A0A7Y3P6C9-F1
#
_entry.id   AF-A0A7Y3P6C9-F1
#
_cell.length_a   1.000
_cell.length_b   1.000
_cell.length_c   1.000
_cell.angle_alpha   90.00
_cell.angle_beta   90.00
_cell.angle_gamma   90.00
#
_symmetry.space_group_name_H-M   'P 1'
#
loop_
_entity.id
_entity.type
_entity.pdbx_description
1 polymer ?
#
loop_
_entity_poly.entity_id
_entity_poly.type
_entity_poly.pdbx_seq_one_letter_code
_entity_poly.pdbx_strand_id
1 'polypeptide(L)'
;MDVKKFLVTGVVLGALALAGASTAWAAPTNKTFVVDATGSGVAGGMGMKTSGYAKGTVKVNAVSDTVCYRIYDRGLGVVEAAHIHAGKKGVDGGVVVTLNVKMFNRTKPACVKVTSVVAKSLLRFPAFYYFNVHTRAFPSGAVRAQL
;
A
#
# COMPACT_ATOMS: atom_id res chain seq x y z
N MET A 1 74.87 -7.24 37.60
CA MET A 1 74.28 -7.67 36.31
C MET A 1 72.92 -8.28 36.69
N ASP A 2 71.85 -7.50 36.88
CA ASP A 2 70.91 -7.03 35.83
C ASP A 2 70.65 -8.16 34.81
N VAL A 3 69.43 -8.65 34.58
CA VAL A 3 68.31 -7.91 33.97
C VAL A 3 66.94 -8.58 34.27
N LYS A 4 66.01 -7.77 34.80
CA LYS A 4 64.56 -7.58 34.54
C LYS A 4 63.56 -8.74 34.33
N LYS A 5 62.47 -8.60 35.10
CA LYS A 5 61.08 -9.11 34.97
C LYS A 5 60.51 -9.05 33.55
N PHE A 6 59.64 -10.00 33.18
CA PHE A 6 58.44 -9.73 32.38
C PHE A 6 57.28 -10.67 32.75
N LEU A 7 56.19 -10.08 33.24
CA LEU A 7 54.85 -10.66 33.24
C LEU A 7 54.39 -10.83 31.79
N VAL A 8 53.71 -11.94 31.47
CA VAL A 8 52.83 -12.01 30.31
C VAL A 8 51.40 -12.16 30.81
N THR A 9 50.66 -11.09 30.58
CA THR A 9 49.25 -10.84 30.82
C THR A 9 48.39 -11.80 30.01
N GLY A 10 47.28 -12.25 30.62
CA GLY A 10 46.27 -13.06 29.96
C GLY A 10 45.53 -12.35 28.83
N VAL A 11 44.99 -13.14 27.91
CA VAL A 11 43.94 -12.72 26.98
C VAL A 11 42.77 -13.67 27.18
N VAL A 12 41.80 -13.23 27.98
CA VAL A 12 40.46 -13.82 27.99
C VAL A 12 39.77 -13.31 26.72
N LEU A 13 39.55 -14.20 25.75
CA LEU A 13 38.70 -13.93 24.59
C LEU A 13 37.24 -13.82 25.07
N GLY A 14 36.84 -12.61 25.45
CA GLY A 14 35.44 -12.28 25.71
C GLY A 14 34.66 -12.29 24.38
N ALA A 15 33.84 -13.32 24.18
CA ALA A 15 32.84 -13.32 23.12
C ALA A 15 31.77 -12.27 23.44
N LEU A 16 31.86 -11.10 22.80
CA LEU A 16 30.85 -10.06 22.89
C LEU A 16 29.64 -10.47 22.05
N ALA A 17 28.69 -11.18 22.67
CA ALA A 17 27.38 -11.44 22.07
C ALA A 17 26.60 -10.11 22.02
N LEU A 18 26.66 -9.43 20.87
CA LEU A 18 25.76 -8.33 20.56
C LEU A 18 24.35 -8.91 20.35
N ALA A 19 23.60 -9.04 21.44
CA ALA A 19 22.17 -9.25 21.40
C ALA A 19 21.50 -7.99 20.84
N GLY A 20 21.46 -7.87 19.52
CA GLY A 20 20.67 -6.86 18.83
C GLY A 20 19.19 -7.14 19.09
N ALA A 21 18.61 -6.45 20.08
CA ALA A 21 17.17 -6.45 20.30
C ALA A 21 16.51 -5.87 19.04
N SER A 22 16.05 -6.77 18.16
CA SER A 22 15.23 -6.41 17.03
C SER A 22 13.90 -5.95 17.60
N THR A 23 13.70 -4.65 17.76
CA THR A 23 12.37 -4.12 18.07
C THR A 23 11.49 -4.42 16.87
N ALA A 24 10.74 -5.52 16.96
CA ALA A 24 9.73 -5.84 15.96
C ALA A 24 8.73 -4.69 15.95
N TRP A 25 8.85 -3.80 14.96
CA TRP A 25 7.83 -2.77 14.72
C TRP A 25 6.52 -3.50 14.47
N ALA A 26 5.60 -3.40 15.44
CA ALA A 26 4.25 -3.89 15.27
C ALA A 26 3.63 -3.12 14.10
N ALA A 27 3.35 -3.84 13.01
CA ALA A 27 2.68 -3.23 11.87
C ALA A 27 1.32 -2.66 12.33
N PRO A 28 0.90 -1.49 11.82
CA PRO A 28 -0.39 -0.93 12.19
C PRO A 28 -1.48 -1.94 11.86
N THR A 29 -2.47 -2.09 12.75
CA THR A 29 -3.61 -2.98 12.54
C THR A 29 -4.73 -2.31 11.74
N ASN A 30 -4.67 -0.99 11.61
CA ASN A 30 -5.56 -0.21 10.77
C ASN A 30 -4.85 1.03 10.22
N LYS A 31 -5.19 1.45 9.00
CA LYS A 31 -4.68 2.69 8.39
C LYS A 31 -5.69 3.21 7.37
N THR A 32 -5.80 4.53 7.27
CA THR A 32 -6.55 5.21 6.21
C THR A 32 -5.57 5.79 5.21
N PHE A 33 -5.77 5.46 3.94
CA PHE A 33 -5.06 6.00 2.78
C PHE A 33 -5.93 7.05 2.10
N VAL A 34 -5.31 8.15 1.69
CA VAL A 34 -5.95 9.14 0.81
C VAL A 34 -5.71 8.72 -0.63
N VAL A 35 -6.77 8.70 -1.41
CA VAL A 35 -6.74 8.42 -2.84
C VAL A 35 -6.95 9.74 -3.58
N ASP A 36 -6.03 10.09 -4.46
CA ASP A 36 -6.17 11.19 -5.41
C ASP A 36 -5.78 10.70 -6.82
N ALA A 37 -6.71 10.01 -7.46
CA ALA A 37 -6.47 9.30 -8.71
C ALA A 37 -6.78 10.18 -9.92
N THR A 38 -5.80 10.28 -10.81
CA THR A 38 -5.88 11.02 -12.08
C THR A 38 -5.34 10.14 -13.22
N GLY A 39 -5.56 10.57 -14.47
CA GLY A 39 -5.08 9.82 -15.62
C GLY A 39 -3.55 9.81 -15.77
N SER A 40 -2.86 10.82 -15.23
CA SER A 40 -1.38 10.84 -15.20
C SER A 40 -0.78 9.79 -14.26
N GLY A 41 -1.58 9.23 -13.35
CA GLY A 41 -1.15 8.14 -12.49
C GLY A 41 -1.12 6.77 -13.19
N VAL A 42 -1.79 6.61 -14.33
CA VAL A 42 -1.87 5.35 -15.07
C VAL A 42 -0.54 5.07 -15.78
N ALA A 43 -0.08 3.82 -15.74
CA ALA A 43 1.19 3.42 -16.33
C ALA A 43 1.24 3.70 -17.83
N GLY A 44 2.45 3.95 -18.35
CA GLY A 44 2.68 4.23 -19.77
C GLY A 44 1.98 5.49 -20.30
N GLY A 45 1.40 6.33 -19.43
CA GLY A 45 0.61 7.47 -19.86
C GLY A 45 -0.67 7.09 -20.61
N MET A 46 -1.19 5.87 -20.43
CA MET A 46 -2.40 5.39 -21.11
C MET A 46 -3.71 5.84 -20.45
N GLY A 47 -3.63 6.51 -19.30
CA GLY A 47 -4.79 7.04 -18.61
C GLY A 47 -5.43 8.21 -19.33
N MET A 48 -6.59 8.59 -18.83
CA MET A 48 -7.39 9.66 -19.40
C MET A 48 -6.64 11.00 -19.43
N LYS A 49 -6.78 11.76 -20.52
CA LYS A 49 -6.10 13.06 -20.71
C LYS A 49 -6.92 14.26 -20.25
N THR A 50 -8.22 14.07 -20.02
CA THR A 50 -9.10 15.11 -19.50
C THR A 50 -8.93 15.25 -17.98
N SER A 51 -9.59 16.25 -17.39
CA SER A 51 -9.50 16.58 -15.97
C SER A 51 -10.31 15.68 -15.03
N GLY A 52 -10.90 14.57 -15.51
CA GLY A 52 -11.65 13.68 -14.62
C GLY A 52 -10.77 12.89 -13.66
N TYR A 53 -11.35 12.52 -12.52
CA TYR A 53 -10.63 11.99 -11.37
C TYR A 53 -11.49 11.06 -10.52
N ALA A 54 -10.84 10.35 -9.59
CA ALA A 54 -11.49 9.70 -8.45
C ALA A 54 -10.69 9.98 -7.17
N LYS A 55 -11.34 10.54 -6.15
CA LYS A 55 -10.72 10.98 -4.90
C LYS A 55 -11.44 10.41 -3.69
N GLY A 56 -10.74 10.26 -2.57
CA GLY A 56 -11.39 9.88 -1.33
C GLY A 56 -10.48 9.13 -0.39
N THR A 57 -11.03 8.15 0.33
CA THR A 57 -10.26 7.37 1.29
C THR A 57 -10.49 5.87 1.15
N VAL A 58 -9.45 5.13 1.48
CA VAL A 58 -9.44 3.67 1.64
C VAL A 58 -8.90 3.36 3.02
N LYS A 59 -9.74 2.82 3.90
CA LYS A 59 -9.37 2.36 5.24
C LYS A 59 -9.21 0.85 5.24
N VAL A 60 -8.01 0.39 5.59
CA VAL A 60 -7.70 -1.03 5.77
C VAL A 60 -7.73 -1.35 7.26
N ASN A 61 -8.37 -2.45 7.64
CA ASN A 61 -8.41 -2.97 9.00
C ASN A 61 -8.08 -4.46 8.98
N ALA A 62 -6.92 -4.83 9.55
CA ALA A 62 -6.44 -6.21 9.65
C ALA A 62 -6.93 -6.96 10.90
N VAL A 63 -7.69 -6.30 11.79
CA VAL A 63 -8.41 -6.98 12.88
C VAL A 63 -9.71 -7.56 12.35
N SER A 64 -10.44 -6.78 11.53
CA SER A 64 -11.71 -7.22 10.93
C SER A 64 -11.59 -7.77 9.51
N ASP A 65 -10.37 -7.80 8.95
CA ASP A 65 -10.07 -8.16 7.57
C ASP A 65 -10.97 -7.45 6.55
N THR A 66 -11.03 -6.13 6.65
CA THR A 66 -11.87 -5.28 5.79
C THR A 66 -11.09 -4.16 5.12
N VAL A 67 -11.55 -3.83 3.91
CA VAL A 67 -11.22 -2.59 3.21
C VAL A 67 -12.49 -1.78 3.07
N CYS A 68 -12.57 -0.66 3.76
CA CYS A 68 -13.69 0.27 3.69
C CYS A 68 -13.28 1.50 2.88
N TYR A 69 -14.13 1.97 1.97
CA TYR A 69 -13.81 3.07 1.07
C TYR A 69 -14.95 4.08 0.98
N ARG A 70 -14.57 5.35 0.78
CA ARG A 70 -15.47 6.44 0.39
C ARG A 70 -14.81 7.18 -0.75
N ILE A 71 -15.30 6.94 -1.96
CA ILE A 71 -14.72 7.47 -3.20
C ILE A 71 -15.74 8.37 -3.90
N TYR A 72 -15.25 9.50 -4.40
CA TYR A 72 -15.96 10.42 -5.26
C TYR A 72 -15.26 10.48 -6.60
N ASP A 73 -16.00 10.25 -7.67
CA ASP A 73 -15.50 10.39 -9.03
C ASP A 73 -16.22 11.52 -9.76
N ARG A 74 -15.53 12.11 -10.74
CA ARG A 74 -16.10 13.13 -11.61
C ARG A 74 -15.43 13.07 -12.97
N GLY A 75 -16.23 13.22 -14.03
CA GLY A 75 -15.72 13.38 -15.39
C GLY A 75 -15.09 12.12 -15.98
N LEU A 76 -15.39 10.93 -15.44
CA LEU A 76 -14.85 9.65 -15.93
C LEU A 76 -15.73 8.99 -17.01
N GLY A 77 -16.95 9.47 -17.22
CA GLY A 77 -17.93 8.80 -18.07
C GLY A 77 -18.51 7.55 -17.40
N VAL A 78 -18.70 6.47 -18.18
CA VAL A 78 -19.23 5.20 -17.67
C VAL A 78 -18.15 4.42 -16.94
N VAL A 79 -18.17 4.46 -15.60
CA VAL A 79 -17.31 3.65 -14.73
C VAL A 79 -17.79 2.19 -14.72
N GLU A 80 -16.90 1.26 -15.07
CA GLU A 80 -17.23 -0.17 -15.17
C GLU A 80 -16.69 -0.97 -13.98
N ALA A 81 -15.49 -0.62 -13.50
CA ALA A 81 -14.84 -1.32 -12.40
C ALA A 81 -13.89 -0.41 -11.62
N ALA A 82 -13.61 -0.78 -10.37
CA ALA A 82 -12.57 -0.16 -9.57
C ALA A 82 -11.92 -1.18 -8.65
N HIS A 83 -10.60 -1.08 -8.50
CA HIS A 83 -9.80 -2.09 -7.86
C HIS A 83 -8.67 -1.47 -7.03
N ILE A 84 -8.19 -2.24 -6.07
CA ILE A 84 -6.81 -2.10 -5.57
C ILE A 84 -6.00 -3.21 -6.22
N HIS A 85 -4.87 -2.85 -6.81
CA HIS A 85 -3.93 -3.75 -7.46
C HIS A 85 -2.62 -3.83 -6.70
N ALA A 86 -1.87 -4.92 -6.86
CA ALA A 86 -0.50 -5.05 -6.43
C ALA A 86 0.46 -4.57 -7.53
N GLY A 87 1.09 -3.42 -7.35
CA GLY A 87 2.13 -2.88 -8.23
C GLY A 87 2.75 -1.60 -7.68
N LYS A 88 4.04 -1.41 -7.95
CA LYS A 88 4.74 -0.14 -7.68
C LYS A 88 4.27 0.94 -8.67
N LYS A 89 4.55 2.20 -8.34
CA LYS A 89 4.30 3.34 -9.24
C LYS A 89 4.85 3.07 -10.65
N GLY A 90 4.01 3.26 -11.67
CA GLY A 90 4.37 3.06 -13.07
C GLY A 90 4.40 1.61 -13.55
N VAL A 91 4.15 0.64 -12.67
CA VAL A 91 4.08 -0.79 -13.00
C VAL A 91 2.66 -1.27 -12.75
N ASP A 92 2.08 -1.98 -13.73
CA ASP A 92 0.78 -2.62 -13.59
C ASP A 92 0.92 -3.99 -12.92
N GLY A 93 -0.13 -4.43 -12.23
CA GLY A 93 -0.17 -5.76 -11.66
C GLY A 93 -1.57 -6.25 -11.35
N GLY A 94 -1.67 -7.40 -10.69
CA GLY A 94 -2.94 -8.09 -10.47
C GLY A 94 -3.87 -7.40 -9.49
N VAL A 95 -5.18 -7.63 -9.64
CA VAL A 95 -6.21 -7.18 -8.70
C VAL A 95 -6.07 -7.93 -7.37
N VAL A 96 -6.08 -7.19 -6.26
CA VAL A 96 -6.09 -7.76 -4.90
C VAL A 96 -7.36 -7.44 -4.13
N VAL A 97 -8.07 -6.36 -4.49
CA VAL A 97 -9.36 -6.01 -3.91
C VAL A 97 -10.28 -5.49 -5.00
N THR A 98 -11.47 -6.09 -5.14
CA THR A 98 -12.53 -5.58 -6.00
C THR A 98 -13.47 -4.67 -5.21
N LEU A 99 -13.71 -3.47 -5.73
CA LEU A 99 -14.57 -2.47 -5.10
C LEU A 99 -15.91 -2.39 -5.84
N ASN A 100 -17.00 -2.19 -5.10
CA ASN A 100 -18.31 -1.97 -5.70
C ASN A 100 -18.46 -0.51 -6.11
N VAL A 101 -18.36 -0.24 -7.42
CA VAL A 101 -18.48 1.11 -8.01
C VAL A 101 -19.86 1.73 -7.83
N LYS A 102 -20.92 0.93 -7.61
CA LYS A 102 -22.28 1.46 -7.30
C LYS A 102 -22.32 2.24 -5.99
N MET A 103 -21.31 2.05 -5.14
CA MET A 103 -21.14 2.74 -3.86
C MET A 103 -20.30 4.01 -3.97
N PHE A 104 -19.77 4.35 -5.14
CA PHE A 104 -19.07 5.62 -5.34
C PHE A 104 -20.08 6.78 -5.28
N ASN A 105 -19.59 7.97 -4.91
CA ASN A 105 -20.39 9.18 -4.73
C ASN A 105 -21.49 9.09 -3.65
N ARG A 106 -21.42 8.10 -2.75
CA ARG A 106 -22.31 7.96 -1.59
C ARG A 106 -21.69 8.62 -0.35
N THR A 107 -22.53 9.01 0.61
CA THR A 107 -22.07 9.61 1.88
C THR A 107 -21.53 8.56 2.85
N LYS A 108 -22.16 7.39 2.89
CA LYS A 108 -21.73 6.26 3.74
C LYS A 108 -20.60 5.48 3.06
N PRO A 109 -19.56 5.08 3.81
CA PRO A 109 -18.53 4.20 3.27
C PRO A 109 -19.12 2.82 2.95
N ALA A 110 -18.55 2.16 1.96
CA ALA A 110 -18.78 0.75 1.69
C ALA A 110 -17.57 -0.06 2.14
N CYS A 111 -17.78 -1.31 2.54
CA CYS A 111 -16.71 -2.19 2.99
C CYS A 111 -16.75 -3.51 2.23
N VAL A 112 -15.57 -4.05 1.93
CA VAL A 112 -15.39 -5.39 1.39
C VAL A 112 -14.53 -6.21 2.35
N LYS A 113 -14.83 -7.50 2.44
CA LYS A 113 -13.99 -8.47 3.13
C LYS A 113 -12.79 -8.82 2.25
N VAL A 114 -11.65 -8.97 2.88
CA VAL A 114 -10.40 -9.42 2.24
C VAL A 114 -9.80 -10.55 3.06
N THR A 115 -8.76 -11.20 2.56
CA THR A 115 -7.99 -12.15 3.38
C THR A 115 -7.11 -11.38 4.36
N SER A 116 -6.78 -12.01 5.49
CA SER A 116 -5.84 -11.42 6.46
C SER A 116 -4.46 -11.15 5.86
N VAL A 117 -4.03 -11.96 4.89
CA VAL A 117 -2.79 -11.75 4.13
C VAL A 117 -2.86 -10.44 3.34
N VAL A 118 -3.96 -10.18 2.62
CA VAL A 118 -4.14 -8.95 1.85
C VAL A 118 -4.21 -7.74 2.78
N ALA A 119 -5.00 -7.79 3.85
CA ALA A 119 -5.11 -6.67 4.79
C ALA A 119 -3.76 -6.31 5.43
N LYS A 120 -3.01 -7.32 5.92
CA LYS A 120 -1.69 -7.10 6.51
C LYS A 120 -0.68 -6.60 5.48
N SER A 121 -0.73 -7.10 4.25
CA SER A 121 0.20 -6.69 3.20
C SER A 121 -0.03 -5.25 2.74
N LEU A 122 -1.30 -4.82 2.60
CA LEU A 122 -1.66 -3.41 2.33
C LEU A 122 -1.13 -2.47 3.42
N LEU A 123 -1.19 -2.88 4.68
CA LEU A 123 -0.72 -2.08 5.81
C LEU A 123 0.81 -2.03 5.89
N ARG A 124 1.49 -3.15 5.59
CA ARG A 124 2.94 -3.28 5.69
C ARG A 124 3.68 -2.68 4.49
N PHE A 125 3.13 -2.81 3.28
CA PHE A 125 3.79 -2.43 2.04
C PHE A 125 2.91 -1.57 1.11
N PRO A 126 2.32 -0.46 1.59
CA PRO A 126 1.33 0.30 0.82
C PRO A 126 1.87 0.84 -0.52
N ALA A 127 3.16 1.20 -0.59
CA ALA A 127 3.81 1.68 -1.81
C ALA A 127 3.90 0.62 -2.94
N PHE A 128 3.49 -0.63 -2.66
CA PHE A 128 3.35 -1.70 -3.65
C PHE A 128 1.88 -1.93 -4.07
N TYR A 129 0.97 -1.02 -3.70
CA TYR A 129 -0.44 -1.11 -4.07
C TYR A 129 -0.99 0.21 -4.61
N TYR A 130 -1.88 0.11 -5.58
CA TYR A 130 -2.51 1.28 -6.19
C TYR A 130 -4.01 1.07 -6.35
N PHE A 131 -4.76 2.16 -6.19
CA PHE A 131 -6.16 2.25 -6.57
C PHE A 131 -6.27 2.60 -8.06
N ASN A 132 -7.18 1.93 -8.77
CA ASN A 132 -7.43 2.17 -10.19
C ASN A 132 -8.93 2.11 -10.49
N VAL A 133 -9.41 2.99 -11.38
CA VAL A 133 -10.77 2.98 -11.90
C VAL A 133 -10.72 2.73 -13.40
N HIS A 134 -11.57 1.84 -13.88
CA HIS A 134 -11.73 1.47 -15.27
C HIS A 134 -13.06 2.02 -15.78
N THR A 135 -13.05 2.52 -17.01
CA THR A 135 -14.25 3.04 -17.68
C THR A 135 -14.37 2.36 -19.03
N ARG A 136 -15.56 2.45 -19.65
CA ARG A 136 -15.79 1.89 -20.99
C ARG A 136 -14.76 2.36 -22.03
N ALA A 137 -14.31 3.62 -21.92
CA ALA A 137 -13.32 4.20 -22.83
C ALA A 137 -11.86 3.85 -22.44
N PHE A 138 -11.62 3.51 -21.18
CA PHE A 138 -10.30 3.19 -20.64
C PHE A 138 -10.37 1.86 -19.86
N PRO A 139 -10.55 0.73 -20.55
CA PRO A 139 -10.71 -0.57 -19.91
C PRO A 139 -9.45 -1.01 -19.16
N SER A 140 -8.27 -0.57 -19.57
CA SER A 140 -7.01 -0.81 -18.86
C SER A 140 -6.75 0.16 -17.69
N GLY A 141 -7.63 1.13 -17.47
CA GLY A 141 -7.54 2.09 -16.37
C GLY A 141 -7.66 3.55 -16.85
N ALA A 142 -8.70 4.25 -16.38
CA ALA A 142 -8.91 5.67 -16.64
C ALA A 142 -8.05 6.55 -15.73
N VAL A 143 -8.01 6.23 -14.42
CA VAL A 143 -7.32 7.01 -13.39
C VAL A 143 -6.69 6.11 -12.34
N ARG A 144 -5.54 6.50 -11.79
CA ARG A 144 -4.78 5.71 -10.81
C ARG A 144 -4.15 6.59 -9.71
N ALA A 145 -4.09 6.07 -8.49
CA ALA A 145 -3.33 6.63 -7.37
C ALA A 145 -2.58 5.52 -6.62
N GLN A 146 -1.34 5.78 -6.22
CA GLN A 146 -0.63 4.90 -5.30
C GLN A 146 -1.19 5.08 -3.87
N LEU A 147 -1.17 4.01 -3.06
CA LEU A 147 -1.59 4.02 -1.66
C LEU A 147 -0.45 4.37 -0.69
#